data_AF-A0A8J3H946-F1
#
_entry.id   AF-A0A8J3H946-F1
#
_cell.length_a   1.000
_cell.length_b   1.000
_cell.length_c   1.000
_cell.angle_alpha   90.00
_cell.angle_beta   90.00
_cell.angle_gamma   90.00
#
_symmetry.space_group_name_H-M   'P 1'
#
loop_
_entity.id
_entity.type
_entity.pdbx_description
1 polymer ?
#
loop_
_entity_poly.entity_id
_entity_poly.type
_entity_poly.pdbx_seq_one_letter_code
_entity_poly.pdbx_strand_id
1 'polypeptide(L)'
;MALDTLVSEGIDRVRVLDLARKLECARSSFYWYFKNRAELLEDLLGHWQQRNTDLLIAAADCEATTINFAVGQLIADWAAPGQFDIPLDLAVRDWARRSGMVRRAVDQSDARRIEAFAAMFRRYDYSVSEAEVRAQILYFHQFGYDALDRRESWDERLRRSRDYLYCLTGRQASDAEVQALSDQVRANLAQHETGRSRRRPGQD
;
A
#
# COMPACT_ATOMS: atom_id res chain seq x y z
N MET A 1 -10.85 -9.24 12.21
CA MET A 1 -10.77 -10.71 12.40
C MET A 1 -10.49 -11.52 11.13
N ALA A 2 -11.32 -11.46 10.07
CA ALA A 2 -11.05 -12.24 8.85
C ALA A 2 -9.79 -11.73 8.12
N LEU A 3 -9.63 -10.41 8.01
CA LEU A 3 -8.38 -9.76 7.56
C LEU A 3 -7.20 -10.17 8.42
N ASP A 4 -7.32 -10.06 9.75
CA ASP A 4 -6.24 -10.47 10.67
C ASP A 4 -5.85 -11.94 10.46
N THR A 5 -6.83 -12.83 10.31
CA THR A 5 -6.58 -14.26 10.04
C THR A 5 -5.88 -14.45 8.69
N LEU A 6 -6.28 -13.72 7.65
CA LEU A 6 -5.59 -13.77 6.35
C LEU A 6 -4.13 -13.34 6.50
N VAL A 7 -3.88 -12.24 7.22
CA VAL A 7 -2.55 -11.66 7.42
C VAL A 7 -1.65 -12.55 8.29
N SER A 8 -2.15 -13.05 9.42
CA SER A 8 -1.34 -13.77 10.41
C SER A 8 -1.22 -15.27 10.13
N GLU A 9 -2.23 -15.86 9.50
CA GLU A 9 -2.39 -17.31 9.41
C GLU A 9 -2.59 -17.83 7.98
N GLY A 10 -2.77 -16.92 7.01
CA GLY A 10 -2.91 -17.23 5.60
C GLY A 10 -4.32 -17.68 5.20
N ILE A 11 -4.53 -17.73 3.88
CA ILE A 11 -5.85 -17.99 3.26
C ILE A 11 -6.48 -19.33 3.68
N ASP A 12 -5.66 -20.34 3.98
CA ASP A 12 -6.14 -21.68 4.33
C ASP A 12 -6.84 -21.71 5.71
N ARG A 13 -6.58 -20.70 6.56
CA ARG A 13 -7.25 -20.52 7.86
C ARG A 13 -8.47 -19.60 7.78
N VAL A 14 -8.71 -18.96 6.64
CA VAL A 14 -9.94 -18.21 6.37
C VAL A 14 -11.05 -19.18 5.97
N ARG A 15 -11.52 -19.96 6.95
CA ARG A 15 -12.61 -20.95 6.82
C ARG A 15 -13.75 -20.59 7.75
N VAL A 16 -14.99 -20.77 7.28
CA VAL A 16 -16.21 -20.42 8.04
C VAL A 16 -16.18 -20.97 9.48
N LEU A 17 -15.84 -22.25 9.64
CA LEU A 17 -15.79 -22.89 10.97
C LEU A 17 -14.64 -22.39 11.85
N ASP A 18 -13.52 -21.97 11.26
CA ASP A 18 -12.40 -21.42 12.03
C ASP A 18 -12.74 -20.01 12.52
N LEU A 19 -13.32 -19.20 11.63
CA LEU A 19 -13.76 -17.85 11.95
C LEU A 19 -14.91 -17.85 12.96
N ALA A 20 -15.91 -18.72 12.82
CA ALA A 20 -17.02 -18.84 13.77
C ALA A 20 -16.51 -19.23 15.17
N ARG A 21 -15.55 -20.15 15.26
CA ARG A 21 -14.92 -20.51 16.54
C ARG A 21 -14.15 -19.35 17.17
N LYS A 22 -13.41 -18.57 16.37
CA LYS A 22 -12.71 -17.37 16.86
C LYS A 22 -13.67 -16.27 17.33
N LEU A 23 -14.87 -16.18 16.76
CA LEU A 23 -15.94 -15.26 17.18
C LEU A 23 -16.82 -15.81 18.30
N GLU A 24 -16.55 -17.03 18.78
CA GLU A 24 -17.39 -17.74 19.76
C GLU A 24 -18.88 -17.78 19.34
N CYS A 25 -19.14 -17.84 18.03
CA CYS A 25 -20.48 -17.80 17.46
C CYS A 25 -20.84 -19.10 16.74
N ALA A 26 -22.15 -19.34 16.58
CA ALA A 26 -22.63 -20.48 15.83
C ALA A 26 -22.30 -20.31 14.33
N ARG A 27 -22.10 -21.43 13.62
CA ARG A 27 -21.92 -21.42 12.16
C ARG A 27 -23.05 -20.71 11.42
N SER A 28 -24.28 -20.79 11.93
CA SER A 28 -25.44 -20.09 11.37
C SER A 28 -25.30 -18.57 11.44
N SER A 29 -24.65 -18.02 12.47
CA SER A 29 -24.39 -16.58 12.61
C SER A 29 -23.51 -16.03 11.49
N PHE A 30 -22.59 -16.84 10.95
CA PHE A 30 -21.77 -16.45 9.80
C PHE A 30 -22.61 -16.17 8.56
N TYR A 31 -23.64 -16.99 8.30
CA TYR A 31 -24.45 -16.89 7.09
C TYR A 31 -25.38 -15.67 7.05
N TRP A 32 -25.50 -14.94 8.16
CA TRP A 32 -26.13 -13.62 8.19
C TRP A 32 -25.26 -12.54 7.56
N TYR A 33 -23.93 -12.68 7.65
CA TYR A 33 -22.97 -11.71 7.11
C TYR A 33 -22.52 -12.08 5.69
N PHE A 34 -22.29 -13.37 5.43
CA PHE A 34 -21.84 -13.87 4.13
C PHE A 34 -22.61 -15.13 3.74
N LYS A 35 -23.25 -15.13 2.57
CA LYS A 35 -23.97 -16.27 1.99
C LYS A 35 -23.10 -17.50 1.88
N ASN A 36 -21.82 -17.34 1.58
CA ASN A 36 -20.85 -18.43 1.49
C ASN A 36 -19.41 -17.92 1.66
N ARG A 37 -18.46 -18.85 1.69
CA ARG A 37 -17.03 -18.53 1.79
C ARG A 37 -16.54 -17.70 0.60
N ALA A 38 -17.05 -17.92 -0.60
CA ALA A 38 -16.58 -17.20 -1.79
C ALA A 38 -16.90 -15.70 -1.69
N GLU A 39 -18.09 -15.33 -1.19
CA GLU A 39 -18.46 -13.92 -0.95
C GLU A 39 -17.51 -13.26 0.06
N LEU A 40 -17.18 -13.94 1.17
CA LEU A 40 -16.16 -13.45 2.11
C LEU A 40 -14.80 -13.23 1.43
N LEU A 41 -14.36 -14.16 0.57
CA LEU A 41 -13.08 -14.04 -0.12
C LEU A 41 -13.07 -12.89 -1.13
N GLU A 42 -14.18 -12.68 -1.82
CA GLU A 42 -14.37 -11.56 -2.73
C GLU A 42 -14.30 -10.23 -1.98
N ASP A 43 -14.99 -10.11 -0.84
CA ASP A 43 -14.96 -8.90 -0.01
C ASP A 43 -13.56 -8.62 0.56
N LEU A 44 -12.82 -9.65 0.99
CA LEU A 44 -11.43 -9.49 1.42
C LEU A 44 -10.52 -8.98 0.29
N LEU A 45 -10.71 -9.49 -0.93
CA LEU A 45 -9.95 -9.05 -2.09
C LEU A 45 -10.32 -7.62 -2.50
N GLY A 46 -11.61 -7.28 -2.47
CA GLY A 46 -12.09 -5.92 -2.72
C GLY A 46 -11.56 -4.92 -1.70
N HIS A 47 -11.51 -5.30 -0.41
CA HIS A 47 -10.91 -4.48 0.62
C HIS A 47 -9.42 -4.23 0.37
N TRP A 48 -8.66 -5.27 0.01
CA TRP A 48 -7.25 -5.11 -0.37
C TRP A 48 -7.09 -4.20 -1.60
N GLN A 49 -7.94 -4.32 -2.62
CA GLN A 49 -7.88 -3.44 -3.78
C GLN A 49 -8.07 -1.96 -3.39
N GLN A 50 -9.05 -1.65 -2.54
CA GLN A 50 -9.28 -0.30 -2.05
C GLN A 50 -8.08 0.24 -1.26
N ARG A 51 -7.57 -0.55 -0.30
CA ARG A 51 -6.49 -0.12 0.60
C ARG A 51 -5.13 -0.02 -0.06
N ASN A 52 -4.83 -0.86 -1.04
CA ASN A 52 -3.48 -0.99 -1.59
C ASN A 52 -3.39 -0.54 -3.05
N THR A 53 -4.49 -0.52 -3.81
CA THR A 53 -4.50 -0.08 -5.21
C THR A 53 -5.03 1.34 -5.32
N ASP A 54 -6.25 1.57 -4.86
CA ASP A 54 -6.91 2.86 -5.08
C ASP A 54 -6.23 3.98 -4.29
N LEU A 55 -5.69 3.68 -3.11
CA LEU A 55 -4.86 4.62 -2.32
C LEU A 55 -3.64 5.11 -3.10
N LEU A 56 -2.86 4.20 -3.70
CA LEU A 56 -1.65 4.58 -4.44
C LEU A 56 -1.97 5.29 -5.76
N ILE A 57 -3.09 4.95 -6.40
CA ILE A 57 -3.57 5.68 -7.58
C ILE A 57 -3.93 7.12 -7.17
N ALA A 58 -4.69 7.29 -6.08
CA ALA A 58 -5.04 8.61 -5.59
C ALA A 58 -3.81 9.44 -5.21
N ALA A 59 -2.84 8.83 -4.51
CA ALA A 59 -1.57 9.48 -4.17
C ALA A 59 -0.77 9.87 -5.43
N ALA A 60 -0.77 9.02 -6.45
CA ALA A 60 -0.13 9.31 -7.73
C ALA A 60 -0.83 10.42 -8.49
N ASP A 61 -2.14 10.61 -8.32
CA ASP A 61 -2.93 11.66 -8.98
C ASP A 61 -2.96 13.00 -8.25
N CYS A 62 -2.49 13.07 -7.01
CA CYS A 62 -2.33 14.32 -6.27
C CYS A 62 -1.43 15.30 -7.04
N GLU A 63 -1.89 16.54 -7.17
CA GLU A 63 -1.09 17.61 -7.77
C GLU A 63 0.03 18.04 -6.81
N ALA A 64 1.24 18.13 -7.34
CA ALA A 64 2.40 18.67 -6.66
C ALA A 64 3.17 19.63 -7.56
N THR A 65 3.87 20.59 -6.96
CA THR A 65 4.62 21.60 -7.72
C THR A 65 5.76 21.01 -8.55
N THR A 66 6.38 19.93 -8.07
CA THR A 66 7.50 19.26 -8.75
C THR A 66 7.35 17.74 -8.70
N ILE A 67 7.95 17.04 -9.68
CA ILE A 67 7.97 15.57 -9.70
C ILE A 67 8.67 14.99 -8.46
N ASN A 68 9.68 15.69 -7.91
CA ASN A 68 10.36 15.24 -6.69
C ASN A 68 9.42 15.25 -5.49
N PHE A 69 8.56 16.27 -5.40
CA PHE A 69 7.55 16.34 -4.35
C PHE A 69 6.46 15.29 -4.56
N ALA A 70 5.97 15.10 -5.80
CA ALA A 70 4.99 14.08 -6.13
C ALA A 70 5.47 12.66 -5.76
N VAL A 71 6.68 12.28 -6.21
CA VAL A 71 7.28 10.97 -5.91
C VAL A 71 7.57 10.82 -4.41
N GLY A 72 8.05 11.89 -3.77
CA GLY A 72 8.31 11.89 -2.33
C GLY A 72 7.06 11.63 -1.50
N GLN A 73 5.96 12.31 -1.82
CA GLN A 73 4.67 12.12 -1.15
C GLN A 73 4.11 10.71 -1.40
N LEU A 74 4.18 10.23 -2.63
CA LEU A 74 3.73 8.87 -2.97
C LEU A 74 4.50 7.80 -2.18
N ILE A 75 5.83 7.93 -2.06
CA ILE A 75 6.64 7.02 -1.25
C ILE A 75 6.27 7.12 0.22
N ALA A 76 6.00 8.33 0.71
CA ALA A 76 5.57 8.54 2.09
C ALA A 76 4.23 7.85 2.37
N ASP A 77 3.23 8.02 1.49
CA ASP A 77 1.91 7.40 1.64
C ASP A 77 1.97 5.88 1.51
N TRP A 78 2.88 5.36 0.68
CA TRP A 78 3.13 3.93 0.61
C TRP A 78 3.77 3.40 1.91
N ALA A 79 4.85 4.00 2.38
CA ALA A 79 5.61 3.46 3.51
C ALA A 79 5.04 3.84 4.89
N ALA A 80 4.16 4.84 4.97
CA ALA A 80 3.58 5.32 6.23
C ALA A 80 2.67 4.27 6.89
N PRO A 81 2.82 4.03 8.21
CA PRO A 81 1.94 3.13 8.94
C PRO A 81 0.47 3.55 8.83
N GLY A 82 -0.40 2.59 8.49
CA GLY A 82 -1.86 2.79 8.47
C GLY A 82 -2.44 3.34 7.16
N GLN A 83 -1.60 3.64 6.17
CA GLN A 83 -1.99 3.99 4.82
C GLN A 83 -2.06 2.72 3.96
N PHE A 84 -1.00 2.41 3.20
CA PHE A 84 -0.86 1.14 2.49
C PHE A 84 -0.64 -0.02 3.47
N ASP A 85 -1.43 -1.09 3.32
CA ASP A 85 -1.37 -2.24 4.22
C ASP A 85 -0.38 -3.29 3.69
N ILE A 86 0.90 -3.14 4.06
CA ILE A 86 1.98 -4.04 3.60
C ILE A 86 1.71 -5.51 4.00
N PRO A 87 1.36 -5.83 5.26
CA PRO A 87 1.05 -7.21 5.65
C PRO A 87 -0.09 -7.82 4.82
N LEU A 88 -1.15 -7.05 4.55
CA LEU A 88 -2.25 -7.50 3.70
C LEU A 88 -1.82 -7.75 2.25
N ASP A 89 -1.00 -6.86 1.66
CA ASP A 89 -0.49 -7.05 0.29
C ASP A 89 0.32 -8.34 0.16
N LEU A 90 1.20 -8.61 1.12
CA LEU A 90 2.00 -9.84 1.15
C LEU A 90 1.12 -11.08 1.33
N ALA A 91 0.10 -11.03 2.19
CA ALA A 91 -0.84 -12.14 2.40
C ALA A 91 -1.68 -12.44 1.15
N VAL A 92 -2.14 -11.42 0.43
CA VAL A 92 -2.87 -11.58 -0.84
C VAL A 92 -1.95 -12.14 -1.94
N ARG A 93 -0.69 -11.72 -1.99
CA ARG A 93 0.30 -12.29 -2.90
C ARG A 93 0.62 -13.76 -2.58
N ASP A 94 0.66 -14.14 -1.30
CA ASP A 94 0.76 -15.55 -0.92
C ASP A 94 -0.45 -16.35 -1.41
N TRP A 95 -1.65 -15.82 -1.18
CA TRP A 95 -2.88 -16.41 -1.67
C TRP A 95 -2.89 -16.57 -3.20
N ALA A 96 -2.39 -15.58 -3.94
CA ALA A 96 -2.29 -15.63 -5.40
C ALA A 96 -1.46 -16.82 -5.92
N ARG A 97 -0.48 -17.33 -5.14
CA ARG A 97 0.29 -18.52 -5.54
C ARG A 97 -0.55 -19.77 -5.71
N ARG A 98 -1.69 -19.84 -5.00
CA ARG A 98 -2.59 -21.01 -4.97
C ARG A 98 -3.93 -20.74 -5.68
N SER A 99 -4.15 -19.53 -6.20
CA SER A 99 -5.41 -19.12 -6.82
C SER A 99 -5.18 -18.29 -8.08
N GLY A 100 -5.48 -18.87 -9.25
CA GLY A 100 -5.37 -18.16 -10.54
C GLY A 100 -6.29 -16.95 -10.66
N MET A 101 -7.44 -16.96 -9.98
CA MET A 101 -8.35 -15.81 -9.92
C MET A 101 -7.70 -14.63 -9.19
N VAL A 102 -7.13 -14.88 -8.02
CA VAL A 102 -6.48 -13.85 -7.21
C VAL A 102 -5.20 -13.38 -7.86
N ARG A 103 -4.46 -14.29 -8.51
CA ARG A 103 -3.31 -13.93 -9.33
C ARG A 103 -3.66 -12.89 -10.40
N ARG A 104 -4.75 -13.09 -11.16
CA ARG A 104 -5.20 -12.10 -12.14
C ARG A 104 -5.59 -10.77 -11.51
N ALA A 105 -6.23 -10.79 -10.34
CA ALA A 105 -6.56 -9.57 -9.62
C ALA A 105 -5.31 -8.80 -9.16
N VAL A 106 -4.27 -9.53 -8.70
CA VAL A 106 -2.97 -8.94 -8.35
C VAL A 106 -2.30 -8.33 -9.58
N ASP A 107 -2.22 -9.08 -10.68
CA ASP A 107 -1.62 -8.59 -11.92
C ASP A 107 -2.34 -7.33 -12.45
N GLN A 108 -3.68 -7.27 -12.35
CA GLN A 108 -4.46 -6.11 -12.74
C GLN A 108 -4.23 -4.90 -11.82
N SER A 109 -4.19 -5.12 -10.50
CA SER A 109 -3.87 -4.06 -9.54
C SER A 109 -2.46 -3.51 -9.75
N ASP A 110 -1.47 -4.37 -10.00
CA ASP A 110 -0.08 -3.96 -10.25
C ASP A 110 0.01 -3.13 -11.54
N ALA A 111 -0.66 -3.56 -12.62
CA ALA A 111 -0.74 -2.80 -13.87
C ALA A 111 -1.39 -1.42 -13.67
N ARG A 112 -2.48 -1.33 -12.89
CA ARG A 112 -3.15 -0.05 -12.58
C ARG A 112 -2.26 0.90 -11.78
N ARG A 113 -1.53 0.39 -10.78
CA ARG A 113 -0.59 1.18 -9.96
C ARG A 113 0.55 1.74 -10.83
N ILE A 114 1.17 0.87 -11.64
CA ILE A 114 2.26 1.27 -12.54
C ILE A 114 1.78 2.32 -13.55
N GLU A 115 0.58 2.14 -14.13
CA GLU A 115 0.03 3.11 -15.07
C GLU A 115 -0.25 4.46 -14.42
N ALA A 116 -0.78 4.49 -13.19
CA ALA A 116 -0.96 5.73 -12.45
C ALA A 116 0.38 6.45 -12.20
N PHE A 117 1.45 5.71 -11.90
CA PHE A 117 2.77 6.30 -11.72
C PHE A 117 3.34 6.82 -13.04
N ALA A 118 3.12 6.10 -14.14
CA ALA A 118 3.52 6.56 -15.47
C ALA A 118 2.76 7.84 -15.85
N ALA A 119 1.46 7.90 -15.58
CA ALA A 119 0.64 9.09 -15.76
C ALA A 119 1.17 10.27 -14.94
N MET A 120 1.55 10.03 -13.68
CA MET A 120 2.20 11.02 -12.84
C MET A 120 3.46 11.57 -13.50
N PHE A 121 4.41 10.72 -13.92
CA PHE A 121 5.62 11.18 -14.62
C PHE A 121 5.28 11.98 -15.90
N ARG A 122 4.33 11.53 -16.72
CA ARG A 122 3.93 12.25 -17.94
C ARG A 122 3.40 13.66 -17.67
N ARG A 123 2.71 13.89 -16.55
CA ARG A 123 2.25 15.24 -16.15
C ARG A 123 3.40 16.21 -15.84
N TYR A 124 4.62 15.71 -15.65
CA TYR A 124 5.83 16.51 -15.42
C TYR A 124 6.81 16.47 -16.62
N ASP A 125 6.26 16.35 -17.83
CA ASP A 125 6.96 16.47 -19.12
C ASP A 125 7.96 15.33 -19.43
N TYR A 126 7.79 14.16 -18.82
CA TYR A 126 8.54 12.96 -19.22
C TYR A 126 7.92 12.37 -20.48
N SER A 127 8.77 11.88 -21.40
CA SER A 127 8.29 11.12 -22.56
C SER A 127 7.54 9.86 -22.11
N VAL A 128 6.62 9.36 -22.93
CA VAL A 128 5.83 8.16 -22.61
C VAL A 128 6.73 6.98 -22.24
N SER A 129 7.75 6.70 -23.06
CA SER A 129 8.68 5.59 -22.83
C SER A 129 9.50 5.76 -21.54
N GLU A 130 9.98 6.97 -21.25
CA GLU A 130 10.73 7.21 -20.01
C GLU A 130 9.83 7.12 -18.77
N ALA A 131 8.62 7.67 -18.85
CA ALA A 131 7.64 7.62 -17.77
C ALA A 131 7.26 6.18 -17.39
N GLU A 132 7.04 5.32 -18.38
CA GLU A 132 6.75 3.89 -18.17
C GLU A 132 7.89 3.17 -17.45
N VAL A 133 9.14 3.40 -17.88
CA VAL A 133 10.31 2.78 -17.27
C VAL A 133 10.52 3.29 -15.83
N ARG A 134 10.41 4.60 -15.60
CA ARG A 134 10.53 5.18 -14.25
C ARG A 134 9.43 4.71 -13.31
N ALA A 135 8.20 4.59 -13.80
CA ALA A 135 7.08 4.04 -13.03
C ALA A 135 7.37 2.60 -12.57
N GLN A 136 7.90 1.76 -13.44
CA GLN A 136 8.30 0.39 -13.09
C GLN A 136 9.44 0.38 -12.07
N ILE A 137 10.49 1.20 -12.28
CA ILE A 137 11.61 1.30 -11.34
C ILE A 137 11.10 1.74 -9.96
N LEU A 138 10.27 2.78 -9.89
CA LEU A 138 9.67 3.26 -8.65
C LEU A 138 8.85 2.18 -7.95
N TYR A 139 7.96 1.52 -8.70
CA TYR A 139 7.10 0.47 -8.16
C TYR A 139 7.91 -0.72 -7.63
N PHE A 140 8.87 -1.25 -8.41
CA PHE A 140 9.68 -2.39 -7.99
C PHE A 140 10.64 -2.05 -6.85
N HIS A 141 11.15 -0.81 -6.83
CA HIS A 141 11.96 -0.33 -5.73
C HIS A 141 11.18 -0.31 -4.40
N GLN A 142 9.99 0.28 -4.37
CA GLN A 142 9.16 0.32 -3.15
C GLN A 142 8.65 -1.06 -2.76
N PHE A 143 8.15 -1.84 -3.72
CA PHE A 143 7.74 -3.22 -3.43
C PHE A 143 8.90 -4.08 -2.91
N GLY A 144 10.12 -3.87 -3.41
CA GLY A 144 11.32 -4.55 -2.92
C GLY A 144 11.65 -4.21 -1.46
N TYR A 145 11.38 -2.99 -1.01
CA TYR A 145 11.51 -2.61 0.40
C TYR A 145 10.55 -3.42 1.29
N ASP A 146 9.31 -3.55 0.86
CA ASP A 146 8.26 -4.28 1.57
C ASP A 146 8.53 -5.79 1.60
N ALA A 147 8.87 -6.36 0.44
CA ALA A 147 9.11 -7.80 0.30
C ALA A 147 10.33 -8.29 1.09
N LEU A 148 11.31 -7.42 1.34
CA LEU A 148 12.49 -7.71 2.14
C LEU A 148 12.31 -7.43 3.64
N ASP A 149 11.12 -6.99 4.09
CA ASP A 149 10.85 -6.51 5.45
C ASP A 149 11.95 -5.54 5.95
N ARG A 150 12.32 -4.56 5.12
CA ARG A 150 13.40 -3.63 5.47
C ARG A 150 12.96 -2.69 6.60
N ARG A 151 13.47 -2.95 7.80
CA ARG A 151 13.27 -2.12 9.00
C ARG A 151 14.24 -0.94 9.06
N GLU A 152 14.12 -0.04 8.09
CA GLU A 152 14.85 1.24 8.06
C GLU A 152 14.03 2.32 8.77
N SER A 153 14.66 3.13 9.62
CA SER A 153 13.97 4.24 10.28
C SER A 153 13.61 5.34 9.28
N TRP A 154 12.59 6.14 9.61
CA TRP A 154 12.23 7.30 8.79
C TRP A 154 13.34 8.32 8.67
N ASP A 155 14.13 8.53 9.73
CA ASP A 155 15.28 9.44 9.67
C ASP A 155 16.32 8.98 8.64
N GLU A 156 16.61 7.67 8.58
CA GLU A 156 17.56 7.14 7.61
C GLU A 156 17.00 7.21 6.17
N ARG A 157 15.71 6.90 5.98
CA ARG A 157 15.03 7.08 4.68
C ARG A 157 15.08 8.54 4.22
N LEU A 158 14.76 9.49 5.09
CA LEU A 158 14.76 10.92 4.79
C LEU A 158 16.19 11.43 4.51
N ARG A 159 17.20 10.93 5.23
CA ARG A 159 18.61 11.28 4.99
C ARG A 159 19.08 10.91 3.59
N ARG A 160 18.56 9.82 3.02
CA ARG A 160 18.89 9.33 1.66
C ARG A 160 17.92 9.85 0.58
N SER A 161 16.89 10.60 0.97
CA SER A 161 15.79 10.98 0.08
C SER A 161 16.26 11.71 -1.17
N ARG A 162 17.25 12.61 -1.06
CA ARG A 162 17.78 13.35 -2.22
C ARG A 162 18.33 12.42 -3.30
N ASP A 163 19.18 11.47 -2.91
CA ASP A 163 19.82 10.55 -3.85
C ASP A 163 18.80 9.60 -4.45
N TYR A 164 17.84 9.13 -3.65
CA TYR A 164 16.75 8.30 -4.15
C TYR A 164 15.85 9.08 -5.13
N LEU A 165 15.46 10.31 -4.81
CA LEU A 165 14.68 11.15 -5.69
C LEU A 165 15.43 11.38 -7.01
N TYR A 166 16.72 11.70 -6.96
CA TYR A 166 17.52 11.82 -8.18
C TYR A 166 17.57 10.52 -8.99
N CYS A 167 17.77 9.37 -8.36
CA CYS A 167 17.77 8.07 -9.06
C CYS A 167 16.41 7.78 -9.72
N LEU A 168 15.32 8.08 -9.02
CA LEU A 168 13.95 7.75 -9.46
C LEU A 168 13.41 8.73 -10.50
N THR A 169 13.69 10.03 -10.34
CA THR A 169 13.16 11.10 -11.21
C THR A 169 14.18 11.58 -12.24
N GLY A 170 15.48 11.47 -11.97
CA GLY A 170 16.52 12.08 -12.80
C GLY A 170 16.64 13.60 -12.61
N ARG A 171 15.89 14.19 -11.66
CA ARG A 171 15.95 15.63 -11.34
C ARG A 171 16.52 15.86 -9.95
N GLN A 172 17.55 16.69 -9.86
CA GLN A 172 18.18 17.01 -8.58
C GLN A 172 17.17 17.79 -7.70
N ALA A 173 16.83 17.23 -6.54
CA ALA A 173 16.01 17.94 -5.55
C ALA A 173 16.86 19.05 -4.88
N SER A 174 16.30 20.25 -4.80
CA SER A 174 16.88 21.36 -4.05
C SER A 174 16.83 21.12 -2.53
N ASP A 175 17.64 21.85 -1.77
CA ASP A 175 17.64 21.77 -0.30
C ASP A 175 16.27 22.12 0.28
N ALA A 176 15.62 23.13 -0.30
CA ALA A 176 14.29 23.57 0.09
C ALA A 176 13.23 22.48 -0.15
N GLU A 177 13.27 21.79 -1.31
CA GLU A 177 12.35 20.69 -1.60
C GLU A 177 12.55 19.49 -0.66
N VAL A 178 13.80 19.10 -0.40
CA VAL A 178 14.11 17.99 0.51
C VAL A 178 13.65 18.32 1.92
N GLN A 179 13.87 19.55 2.37
CA GLN A 179 13.43 20.01 3.69
C GLN A 179 11.90 20.03 3.79
N ALA A 180 11.21 20.63 2.82
CA ALA A 180 9.75 20.70 2.80
C ALA A 180 9.10 19.31 2.78
N LEU A 181 9.63 18.39 1.96
CA LEU A 181 9.17 17.00 1.93
C LEU A 181 9.39 16.32 3.29
N SER A 182 10.58 16.48 3.87
CA SER A 182 10.91 15.87 5.16
C SER A 182 10.00 16.36 6.28
N ASP A 183 9.69 17.66 6.31
CA ASP A 183 8.80 18.25 7.30
C ASP A 183 7.36 17.77 7.13
N GLN A 184 6.87 17.68 5.89
CA GLN A 184 5.55 17.13 5.59
C GLN A 184 5.44 15.65 6.03
N VAL A 185 6.45 14.83 5.72
CA VAL A 185 6.46 13.41 6.11
C VAL A 185 6.45 13.27 7.64
N ARG A 186 7.29 14.03 8.34
CA ARG A 186 7.31 14.00 9.82
C ARG A 186 5.98 14.45 10.43
N ALA A 187 5.37 15.50 9.87
CA ALA A 187 4.05 15.96 10.30
C ALA A 187 2.97 14.88 10.12
N ASN A 188 2.94 14.22 8.97
CA ASN A 188 2.00 13.13 8.70
C ASN A 188 2.20 11.97 9.69
N LEU A 189 3.45 11.56 9.93
CA LEU A 189 3.76 10.49 10.88
C LEU A 189 3.30 10.83 12.31
N ALA A 190 3.55 12.05 12.78
CA ALA A 190 3.12 12.50 14.11
C ALA A 190 1.57 12.53 14.26
N GLN A 191 0.85 12.89 13.19
CA GLN A 191 -0.62 12.85 13.17
C GLN A 191 -1.15 11.41 13.29
N HIS A 192 -0.48 10.44 12.67
CA HIS A 192 -0.84 9.03 12.79
C HIS A 192 -0.60 8.48 14.21
N GLU A 193 0.51 8.85 14.87
CA GLU A 193 0.79 8.44 16.25
C GLU A 193 -0.21 9.02 17.26
N THR A 194 -0.57 10.30 17.09
CA THR A 194 -1.55 10.97 17.95
C THR A 194 -2.98 10.47 17.71
N GLY A 195 -3.35 10.16 16.45
CA GLY A 195 -4.62 9.54 16.10
C GLY A 195 -4.76 8.11 16.66
N ARG A 196 -3.68 7.31 16.63
CA ARG A 196 -3.63 5.96 17.21
C ARG A 196 -3.68 5.98 18.74
N SER A 197 -3.07 6.98 19.37
CA SER A 197 -3.15 7.18 20.83
C SER A 197 -4.53 7.59 21.32
N ARG A 198 -5.34 8.25 20.47
CA ARG A 198 -6.75 8.59 20.76
C ARG A 198 -7.69 7.41 20.57
N ARG A 199 -7.39 6.46 19.67
CA ARG A 199 -8.11 5.19 19.51
C ARG A 199 -7.51 4.10 20.39
N ARG A 200 -7.81 4.10 21.70
CA ARG A 200 -7.54 2.92 22.56
C ARG A 200 -8.49 1.76 22.19
N PRO A 201 -8.06 0.49 22.27
CA PRO A 201 -8.86 -0.66 21.89
C PRO A 201 -10.00 -0.87 22.90
N GLY A 202 -11.25 -0.86 22.43
CA GLY A 202 -12.43 -1.04 23.27
C GLY A 202 -13.73 -0.38 22.79
N GLN A 203 -13.76 0.22 21.61
CA GLN A 203 -14.99 0.68 20.96
C GLN A 203 -14.92 0.31 19.47
N ASP A 204 -15.41 -0.89 19.17
CA ASP A 204 -16.35 -1.24 18.10
C ASP A 204 -16.49 -2.77 18.02
#